data_AF-A0AAW2NMZ2-F1
#
_entry.id   AF-A0AAW2NMZ2-F1
#
_cell.length_a   1.000
_cell.length_b   1.000
_cell.length_c   1.000
_cell.angle_alpha   90.00
_cell.angle_beta   90.00
_cell.angle_gamma   90.00
#
_symmetry.space_group_name_H-M   'P 1'
#
loop_
_entity.id
_entity.type
_entity.pdbx_description
1 polymer ?
#
loop_
_entity_poly.entity_id
_entity_poly.type
_entity_poly.pdbx_seq_one_letter_code
_entity_poly.pdbx_strand_id
1 'polypeptide(L)'
;MDRLAGNARLMIVSDLDHTMVDHHDPENLSLLRFNALWESNYRNNSLLVFSTGRSPTLYKELRKEKPMLTPDITIMSVGTEITYGNSMIPDEGWVEFLNKKWDRNIVSEETSKFPELTLQSETEQRPHKVSFYVQKDKAQEIMKALSTSLEKRGLDVKIIYSGGMDLDILPQGAGKGQALAYLLTKIKAAGKLPHNTLVCGDSGNDAELFSIPDVHGVMVSNAQEELLQWHAANAKNNPKIIHATERCAAGIIQAIGHFKLGPSTSPRDVMDLSDTKMENFDPAYEVVKFYLFYERWRRAEVEHSERYLANLKSVCCPSGTFVHPSGIEKLLRDCVNSLKTCYGDKQGKEFRVWVDQVLPAQVGSDSWLVMFKKWEQSGDVRQCCLTTVLLSSKDVSVAQGLTWVHVHQTWLDGAATPIALIPKVKNPTPWSEFRLISLCNTLNKIITRLLNDKLTQKPPS
;
A
#
# COMPACT_ATOMS: atom_id res chain seq x y z
N MET A 1 8.36 -9.51 -7.95
CA MET A 1 7.51 -9.84 -9.11
C MET A 1 6.58 -11.01 -8.82
N ASP A 2 6.86 -11.80 -7.78
CA ASP A 2 6.16 -13.06 -7.49
C ASP A 2 4.65 -12.91 -7.22
N ARG A 3 4.17 -11.77 -6.68
CA ARG A 3 2.73 -11.55 -6.45
C ARG A 3 1.90 -11.38 -7.73
N LEU A 4 2.54 -11.04 -8.86
CA LEU A 4 1.89 -11.00 -10.17
C LEU A 4 1.92 -12.38 -10.86
N ALA A 5 2.43 -13.41 -10.19
CA ALA A 5 2.60 -14.73 -10.80
C ALA A 5 1.32 -15.59 -10.79
N GLY A 6 0.37 -15.33 -9.89
CA GLY A 6 -0.89 -16.08 -9.78
C GLY A 6 -2.13 -15.27 -10.19
N ASN A 7 -3.28 -15.95 -10.27
CA ASN A 7 -4.56 -15.30 -10.53
C ASN A 7 -5.03 -14.56 -9.28
N ALA A 8 -5.29 -13.27 -9.43
CA ALA A 8 -5.80 -12.46 -8.33
C ALA A 8 -7.30 -12.67 -8.15
N ARG A 9 -7.76 -12.92 -6.93
CA ARG A 9 -9.19 -12.94 -6.57
C ARG A 9 -9.85 -11.61 -6.84
N LEU A 10 -9.17 -10.53 -6.48
CA LEU A 10 -9.62 -9.16 -6.64
C LEU A 10 -8.43 -8.29 -7.04
N MET A 11 -8.64 -7.38 -7.98
CA MET A 11 -7.75 -6.25 -8.24
C MET A 11 -8.49 -4.97 -7.84
N ILE A 12 -7.95 -4.22 -6.88
CA ILE A 12 -8.45 -2.87 -6.57
C ILE A 12 -7.56 -1.87 -7.30
N VAL A 13 -8.15 -1.03 -8.14
CA VAL A 13 -7.50 0.07 -8.83
C VAL A 13 -8.10 1.36 -8.28
N SER A 14 -7.34 2.08 -7.48
CA SER A 14 -7.85 3.26 -6.79
C SER A 14 -7.05 4.49 -7.16
N ASP A 15 -7.73 5.59 -7.43
CA ASP A 15 -7.10 6.89 -7.28
C ASP A 15 -6.66 7.13 -5.82
N LEU A 16 -5.74 8.08 -5.64
CA LEU A 16 -5.19 8.43 -4.34
C LEU A 16 -5.91 9.63 -3.71
N ASP A 17 -5.80 10.80 -4.32
CA ASP A 17 -6.20 12.06 -3.71
C ASP A 17 -7.72 12.17 -3.68
N HIS A 18 -8.32 12.35 -2.51
CA HIS A 18 -9.78 12.38 -2.33
C HIS A 18 -10.51 11.06 -2.67
N THR A 19 -9.79 10.01 -3.07
CA THR A 19 -10.34 8.65 -3.23
C THR A 19 -9.82 7.67 -2.18
N MET A 20 -8.52 7.34 -2.16
CA MET A 20 -7.94 6.48 -1.10
C MET A 20 -7.55 7.31 0.13
N VAL A 21 -7.02 8.51 -0.11
CA VAL A 21 -6.52 9.45 0.89
C VAL A 21 -7.52 10.57 1.07
N ASP A 22 -7.92 10.82 2.32
CA ASP A 22 -8.65 12.03 2.66
C ASP A 22 -7.68 13.08 3.21
N HIS A 23 -7.52 14.18 2.47
CA HIS A 23 -6.68 15.30 2.90
C HIS A 23 -7.30 16.11 4.05
N HIS A 24 -8.60 15.93 4.30
CA HIS A 24 -9.32 16.58 5.40
C HIS A 24 -9.39 15.71 6.66
N ASP A 25 -8.84 14.48 6.63
CA ASP A 25 -8.75 13.58 7.78
C ASP A 25 -7.30 13.55 8.32
N PRO A 26 -6.98 14.31 9.38
CA PRO A 26 -5.65 14.29 9.98
C PRO A 26 -5.32 12.93 10.62
N GLU A 27 -6.34 12.21 11.08
CA GLU A 27 -6.21 10.92 11.77
C GLU A 27 -6.10 9.73 10.79
N ASN A 28 -6.42 9.95 9.51
CA ASN A 28 -6.40 8.96 8.43
C ASN A 28 -7.20 7.69 8.75
N LEU A 29 -8.32 7.83 9.47
CA LEU A 29 -9.09 6.70 10.01
C LEU A 29 -9.60 5.78 8.90
N SER A 30 -10.21 6.35 7.85
CA SER A 30 -10.74 5.55 6.72
C SER A 30 -9.63 4.82 5.96
N LEU A 31 -8.48 5.47 5.76
CA LEU A 31 -7.30 4.84 5.15
C LEU A 31 -6.77 3.71 6.03
N LEU A 32 -6.63 3.93 7.34
CA LEU A 32 -6.17 2.91 8.28
C LEU A 32 -7.15 1.73 8.40
N ARG A 33 -8.46 1.98 8.29
CA ARG A 33 -9.51 0.94 8.19
C ARG A 33 -9.32 0.09 6.95
N PHE A 34 -9.08 0.72 5.79
CA PHE A 34 -8.77 0.01 4.55
C PHE A 34 -7.49 -0.80 4.68
N ASN A 35 -6.43 -0.23 5.26
CA ASN A 35 -5.15 -0.93 5.45
C ASN A 35 -5.32 -2.22 6.24
N ALA A 36 -6.01 -2.15 7.38
CA ALA A 36 -6.24 -3.32 8.22
C ALA A 36 -7.08 -4.38 7.51
N LEU A 37 -8.11 -3.97 6.75
CA LEU A 37 -8.92 -4.88 5.96
C LEU A 37 -8.10 -5.56 4.86
N TRP A 38 -7.33 -4.78 4.10
CA TRP A 38 -6.54 -5.26 2.99
C TRP A 38 -5.48 -6.27 3.44
N GLU A 39 -4.69 -5.92 4.46
CA GLU A 39 -3.59 -6.74 4.95
C GLU A 39 -4.07 -8.03 5.62
N SER A 40 -5.26 -8.03 6.21
CA SER A 40 -5.83 -9.24 6.83
C SER A 40 -6.53 -10.16 5.83
N ASN A 41 -7.24 -9.63 4.83
CA ASN A 41 -8.18 -10.43 4.02
C ASN A 41 -7.84 -10.53 2.53
N TYR A 42 -6.99 -9.65 2.00
CA TYR A 42 -6.81 -9.49 0.55
C TYR A 42 -5.35 -9.63 0.09
N ARG A 43 -4.39 -9.22 0.92
CA ARG A 43 -2.96 -9.17 0.55
C ARG A 43 -2.42 -10.49 -0.02
N ASN A 44 -2.89 -11.66 0.42
CA ASN A 44 -2.29 -12.91 -0.03
C ASN A 44 -2.67 -13.32 -1.45
N ASN A 45 -3.84 -12.89 -1.95
CA ASN A 45 -4.39 -13.39 -3.22
C ASN A 45 -5.08 -12.30 -4.07
N SER A 46 -4.87 -11.02 -3.74
CA SER A 46 -5.47 -9.88 -4.44
C SER A 46 -4.40 -8.85 -4.78
N LEU A 47 -4.64 -8.01 -5.79
CA LEU A 47 -3.69 -7.00 -6.25
C LEU A 47 -4.17 -5.60 -5.90
N LEU A 48 -3.27 -4.79 -5.33
CA LEU A 48 -3.53 -3.37 -5.08
C LEU A 48 -2.82 -2.53 -6.14
N VAL A 49 -3.59 -1.69 -6.83
CA VAL A 49 -3.08 -0.76 -7.84
C VAL A 49 -3.47 0.65 -7.42
N PHE A 50 -2.49 1.53 -7.30
CA PHE A 50 -2.75 2.96 -7.17
C PHE A 50 -2.67 3.62 -8.54
N SER A 51 -3.69 4.38 -8.94
CA SER A 51 -3.81 5.06 -10.23
C SER A 51 -4.02 6.56 -10.03
N THR A 52 -2.92 7.30 -9.95
CA THR A 52 -2.91 8.71 -9.50
C THR A 52 -2.50 9.68 -10.61
N GLY A 53 -3.00 10.92 -10.50
CA GLY A 53 -2.50 12.04 -11.30
C GLY A 53 -1.11 12.52 -10.91
N ARG A 54 -0.66 12.21 -9.69
CA ARG A 54 0.65 12.60 -9.15
C ARG A 54 1.80 12.04 -9.98
N SER A 55 2.84 12.86 -10.16
CA SER A 55 4.14 12.39 -10.62
C SER A 55 4.80 11.40 -9.64
N PRO A 56 5.81 10.63 -10.08
CA PRO A 56 6.54 9.71 -9.20
C PRO A 56 7.16 10.41 -7.97
N THR A 57 7.53 11.68 -8.11
CA THR A 57 8.06 12.49 -7.00
C THR A 57 6.97 12.78 -5.97
N LEU A 58 5.85 13.38 -6.40
CA LEU A 58 4.73 13.71 -5.52
C LEU A 58 4.06 12.48 -4.89
N TYR A 59 4.05 11.35 -5.60
CA TYR A 59 3.59 10.08 -5.04
C TYR A 59 4.50 9.60 -3.89
N LYS A 60 5.82 9.68 -4.05
CA LYS A 60 6.78 9.32 -3.00
C LYS A 60 6.66 10.25 -1.79
N GLU A 61 6.36 11.52 -2.00
CA GLU A 61 6.08 12.47 -0.92
C GLU A 61 4.80 12.11 -0.17
N LEU A 62 3.70 11.84 -0.88
CA LEU A 62 2.45 11.41 -0.25
C LEU A 62 2.63 10.15 0.61
N ARG A 63 3.46 9.20 0.15
CA ARG A 63 3.80 8.00 0.93
C ARG A 63 4.56 8.29 2.22
N LYS A 64 5.33 9.38 2.28
CA LYS A 64 6.00 9.82 3.51
C LYS A 64 5.03 10.52 4.46
N GLU A 65 4.05 11.22 3.92
CA GLU A 65 3.06 12.00 4.69
C GLU A 65 1.94 11.13 5.23
N LYS A 66 1.41 10.20 4.44
CA LYS A 66 0.21 9.43 4.76
C LYS A 66 0.56 7.96 5.05
N PRO A 67 -0.20 7.25 5.91
CA PRO A 67 0.07 5.86 6.25
C PRO A 67 -0.41 4.92 5.12
N MET A 68 0.10 5.07 3.90
CA MET A 68 -0.33 4.28 2.76
C MET A 68 0.34 2.91 2.73
N LEU A 69 -0.41 1.89 2.33
CA LEU A 69 0.16 0.57 2.01
C LEU A 69 1.08 0.65 0.79
N THR A 70 1.97 -0.34 0.66
CA THR A 70 2.73 -0.53 -0.56
C THR A 70 1.89 -1.30 -1.60
N PRO A 71 1.52 -0.69 -2.74
CA PRO A 71 0.77 -1.37 -3.79
C PRO A 71 1.64 -2.38 -4.55
N ASP A 72 0.98 -3.22 -5.35
CA ASP A 72 1.64 -4.12 -6.31
C ASP A 72 2.07 -3.39 -7.59
N ILE A 73 1.22 -2.48 -8.05
CA ILE A 73 1.40 -1.69 -9.27
C ILE A 73 1.08 -0.23 -8.95
N THR A 74 1.86 0.70 -9.49
CA THR A 74 1.53 2.12 -9.44
C THR A 74 1.43 2.65 -10.86
N ILE A 75 0.27 3.22 -11.19
CA ILE A 75 -0.02 4.00 -12.39
C ILE A 75 0.03 5.47 -11.97
N MET A 76 0.93 6.26 -12.54
CA MET A 76 1.20 7.64 -12.13
C MET A 76 1.05 8.59 -13.31
N SER A 77 1.12 9.89 -13.03
CA SER A 77 1.13 10.94 -14.06
C SER A 77 -0.08 10.80 -15.01
N VAL A 78 -1.27 10.53 -14.45
CA VAL A 78 -2.52 10.34 -15.20
C VAL A 78 -2.43 9.19 -16.21
N GLY A 79 -1.74 8.11 -15.85
CA GLY A 79 -1.65 6.91 -16.69
C GLY A 79 -0.47 6.86 -17.64
N THR A 80 0.44 7.83 -17.61
CA THR A 80 1.59 7.83 -18.54
C THR A 80 2.77 7.01 -18.03
N GLU A 81 2.77 6.63 -16.76
CA GLU A 81 3.84 5.83 -16.14
C GLU A 81 3.23 4.64 -15.40
N ILE A 82 3.66 3.42 -15.73
CA ILE A 82 3.30 2.20 -15.02
C ILE A 82 4.57 1.65 -14.37
N THR A 83 4.50 1.34 -13.07
CA THR A 83 5.64 0.82 -12.31
C THR A 83 5.23 -0.35 -11.40
N TYR A 84 6.19 -1.23 -11.11
CA TYR A 84 5.95 -2.47 -10.38
C TYR A 84 6.73 -2.57 -9.06
N GLY A 85 6.03 -3.00 -8.01
CA GLY A 85 6.59 -3.38 -6.72
C GLY A 85 7.28 -2.26 -5.94
N ASN A 86 8.04 -2.67 -4.91
CA ASN A 86 8.72 -1.74 -3.98
C ASN A 86 9.72 -0.81 -4.69
N SER A 87 10.43 -1.33 -5.69
CA SER A 87 11.46 -0.57 -6.42
C SER A 87 10.89 0.31 -7.52
N MET A 88 9.57 0.30 -7.75
CA MET A 88 8.89 1.05 -8.80
C MET A 88 9.55 0.88 -10.17
N ILE A 89 9.79 -0.37 -10.57
CA ILE A 89 10.43 -0.70 -11.86
C ILE A 89 9.47 -0.30 -12.99
N PRO A 90 9.88 0.54 -13.95
CA PRO A 90 9.02 0.95 -15.08
C PRO A 90 8.58 -0.20 -15.98
N ASP A 91 7.41 -0.06 -16.60
CA ASP A 91 6.95 -0.92 -17.69
C ASP A 91 7.48 -0.41 -19.03
N GLU A 92 8.59 -0.98 -19.50
CA GLU A 92 9.20 -0.56 -20.78
C GLU A 92 8.27 -0.74 -21.98
N GLY A 93 7.40 -1.77 -21.98
CA GLY A 93 6.43 -1.99 -23.05
C GLY A 93 5.36 -0.88 -23.09
N TRP A 94 5.00 -0.31 -21.94
CA TRP A 94 4.10 0.84 -21.86
C TRP A 94 4.77 2.11 -22.39
N VAL A 95 6.04 2.32 -22.05
CA VAL A 95 6.83 3.46 -22.57
C VAL A 95 6.91 3.40 -24.10
N GLU A 96 7.23 2.25 -24.66
CA GLU A 96 7.27 2.04 -26.12
C GLU A 96 5.89 2.24 -26.77
N PHE A 97 4.83 1.79 -26.11
CA PHE A 97 3.47 2.00 -26.58
C PHE A 97 3.12 3.49 -26.68
N LEU A 98 3.48 4.28 -25.67
CA LEU A 98 3.19 5.72 -25.61
C LEU A 98 4.08 6.58 -26.52
N ASN A 99 5.23 6.08 -26.96
CA ASN A 99 6.09 6.80 -27.92
C ASN A 99 5.46 6.96 -29.31
N LYS A 100 4.41 6.18 -29.64
CA LYS A 100 3.77 6.23 -30.96
C LYS A 100 3.04 7.55 -31.16
N LYS A 101 3.43 8.29 -32.20
CA LYS A 101 2.86 9.61 -32.56
C LYS A 101 2.89 10.62 -31.42
N TRP A 102 3.92 10.55 -30.58
CA TRP A 102 4.17 11.48 -29.49
C TRP A 102 5.53 12.15 -29.65
N ASP A 103 5.56 13.48 -29.55
CA ASP A 103 6.78 14.26 -29.46
C ASP A 103 6.57 15.43 -28.48
N ARG A 104 7.21 15.34 -27.32
CA ARG A 104 7.09 16.34 -26.25
C ARG A 104 7.62 17.71 -26.66
N ASN A 105 8.61 17.78 -27.55
CA ASN A 105 9.18 19.05 -28.00
C ASN A 105 8.19 19.78 -28.89
N ILE A 106 7.51 19.07 -29.79
CA ILE A 106 6.43 19.65 -30.61
C ILE A 106 5.28 20.13 -29.72
N VAL A 107 4.90 19.37 -28.69
CA VAL A 107 3.87 19.80 -27.72
C VAL A 107 4.28 21.09 -27.02
N SER A 108 5.53 21.18 -26.57
CA SER A 108 6.07 22.38 -25.90
C SER A 108 6.12 23.59 -26.85
N GLU A 109 6.47 23.37 -28.12
CA GLU A 109 6.50 24.40 -29.16
C GLU A 109 5.08 24.94 -29.44
N GLU A 110 4.10 24.06 -29.64
CA GLU A 110 2.73 24.48 -29.94
C GLU A 110 2.04 25.17 -28.75
N THR A 111 2.25 24.66 -27.54
CA THR A 111 1.67 25.24 -26.31
C THR A 111 2.25 26.61 -25.96
N SER A 112 3.51 26.89 -26.31
CA SER A 112 4.14 28.20 -26.09
C SER A 112 3.46 29.36 -26.82
N LYS A 113 2.60 29.06 -27.80
CA LYS A 113 1.84 30.03 -28.60
C LYS A 113 0.57 30.51 -27.88
N PHE A 114 0.20 29.91 -26.74
CA PHE A 114 -1.00 30.21 -25.98
C PHE A 114 -0.64 30.93 -24.66
N PRO A 115 -0.77 32.26 -24.58
CA PRO A 115 -0.40 33.03 -23.38
C PRO A 115 -1.27 32.72 -22.15
N GLU A 116 -2.44 32.09 -22.34
CA GLU A 116 -3.34 31.67 -21.27
C GLU A 116 -2.85 30.43 -20.51
N LEU A 117 -1.89 29.69 -21.06
CA LEU A 117 -1.34 28.48 -20.44
C LEU A 117 -0.15 28.82 -19.56
N THR A 118 -0.26 28.50 -18.27
CA THR A 118 0.86 28.62 -17.32
C THR A 118 1.41 27.24 -17.02
N LEU A 119 2.71 26.99 -17.22
CA LEU A 119 3.32 25.69 -16.89
C LEU A 119 3.15 25.36 -15.40
N GLN A 120 2.82 24.11 -15.10
CA GLN A 120 2.93 23.58 -13.74
C GLN A 120 4.40 23.31 -13.37
N SER A 121 4.64 22.91 -12.12
CA SER A 121 6.00 22.63 -11.60
C SER A 121 6.75 21.59 -12.44
N GLU A 122 8.09 21.64 -12.40
CA GLU A 122 8.95 20.72 -13.14
C GLU A 122 8.68 19.24 -12.81
N THR A 123 8.29 18.94 -11.57
CA THR A 123 7.90 17.59 -11.13
C THR A 123 6.72 17.03 -11.92
N GLU A 124 5.81 17.88 -12.38
CA GLU A 124 4.62 17.52 -13.16
C GLU A 124 4.87 17.49 -14.67
N GLN A 125 6.07 17.86 -15.11
CA GLN A 125 6.50 17.72 -16.49
C GLN A 125 7.20 16.37 -16.68
N ARG A 126 6.58 15.46 -17.45
CA ARG A 126 7.07 14.08 -17.64
C ARG A 126 7.35 13.80 -19.12
N PRO A 127 8.03 12.69 -19.45
CA PRO A 127 8.32 12.34 -20.85
C PRO A 127 7.07 12.27 -21.75
N HIS A 128 5.95 11.80 -21.20
CA HIS A 128 4.66 11.63 -21.88
C HIS A 128 3.52 12.47 -21.27
N LYS A 129 3.85 13.53 -20.53
CA LYS A 129 2.88 14.47 -19.92
C LYS A 129 3.44 15.89 -19.91
N VAL A 130 2.69 16.84 -20.45
CA VAL A 130 2.96 18.27 -20.33
C VAL A 130 1.77 18.95 -19.67
N SER A 131 1.99 19.58 -18.53
CA SER A 131 0.93 20.01 -17.60
C SER A 131 0.90 21.53 -17.46
N PHE A 132 -0.30 22.11 -17.50
CA PHE A 132 -0.54 23.55 -17.41
C PHE A 132 -1.67 23.89 -16.44
N TYR A 133 -1.73 25.15 -16.02
CA TYR A 133 -2.91 25.79 -15.45
C TYR A 133 -3.61 26.63 -16.51
N VAL A 134 -4.94 26.59 -16.52
CA VAL A 134 -5.80 27.35 -17.42
C VAL A 134 -7.11 27.75 -16.73
N GLN A 135 -7.63 28.94 -17.04
CA GLN A 135 -8.93 29.39 -16.53
C GLN A 135 -10.08 28.60 -17.17
N LYS A 136 -11.11 28.28 -16.35
CA LYS A 136 -12.24 27.42 -16.76
C LYS A 136 -12.98 27.91 -17.99
N ASP A 137 -13.16 29.22 -18.14
CA ASP A 137 -13.85 29.86 -19.26
C ASP A 137 -13.04 29.81 -20.56
N LYS A 138 -11.72 29.60 -20.50
CA LYS A 138 -10.81 29.50 -21.65
C LYS A 138 -10.46 28.07 -22.05
N ALA A 139 -10.59 27.12 -21.12
CA ALA A 139 -10.14 25.75 -21.31
C ALA A 139 -10.68 25.09 -22.60
N GLN A 140 -11.99 25.17 -22.84
CA GLN A 140 -12.64 24.52 -24.00
C GLN A 140 -12.12 25.03 -25.35
N GLU A 141 -11.94 26.35 -25.50
CA GLU A 141 -11.45 26.95 -26.74
C GLU A 141 -10.00 26.56 -27.00
N ILE A 142 -9.14 26.64 -25.97
CA ILE A 142 -7.73 26.28 -26.04
C ILE A 142 -7.56 24.79 -26.37
N MET A 143 -8.30 23.90 -25.70
CA MET A 143 -8.27 22.46 -25.97
C MET A 143 -8.57 22.16 -27.45
N LYS A 144 -9.60 22.78 -28.02
CA LYS A 144 -9.97 22.60 -29.43
C LYS A 144 -8.89 23.09 -30.40
N ALA A 145 -8.33 24.26 -30.13
CA ALA A 145 -7.26 24.86 -30.94
C ALA A 145 -5.96 24.03 -30.87
N LEU A 146 -5.53 23.64 -29.67
CA LEU A 146 -4.35 22.80 -29.45
C LEU A 146 -4.50 21.43 -30.12
N SER A 147 -5.63 20.76 -29.93
CA SER A 147 -5.90 19.46 -30.55
C SER A 147 -5.74 19.54 -32.08
N THR A 148 -6.31 20.57 -32.70
CA THR A 148 -6.17 20.81 -34.15
C THR A 148 -4.71 21.09 -34.56
N SER A 149 -3.96 21.88 -33.78
CA SER A 149 -2.57 22.22 -34.10
C SER A 149 -1.64 21.01 -34.00
N LEU A 150 -1.80 20.22 -32.94
CA LEU A 150 -0.99 19.04 -32.65
C LEU A 150 -1.26 17.92 -33.68
N GLU A 151 -2.52 17.72 -34.07
CA GLU A 151 -2.89 16.78 -35.13
C GLU A 151 -2.24 17.16 -36.47
N LYS A 152 -2.24 18.45 -36.84
CA LYS A 152 -1.55 18.95 -38.05
C LYS A 152 -0.04 18.72 -38.04
N ARG A 153 0.57 18.63 -36.85
CA ARG A 153 1.98 18.28 -36.65
C ARG A 153 2.23 16.77 -36.63
N GLY A 154 1.19 15.95 -36.87
CA GLY A 154 1.28 14.50 -36.93
C GLY A 154 1.22 13.80 -35.57
N LEU A 155 0.89 14.53 -34.50
CA LEU A 155 0.75 13.95 -33.17
C LEU A 155 -0.66 13.44 -32.92
N ASP A 156 -0.75 12.40 -32.10
CA ASP A 156 -2.02 11.85 -31.61
C ASP A 156 -2.07 12.06 -30.10
N VAL A 157 -2.85 13.06 -29.67
CA VAL A 157 -2.82 13.58 -28.30
C VAL A 157 -4.19 13.56 -27.65
N LYS A 158 -4.19 13.29 -26.35
CA LYS A 158 -5.32 13.48 -25.45
C LYS A 158 -5.05 14.72 -24.61
N ILE A 159 -6.05 15.59 -24.50
CA ILE A 159 -6.01 16.75 -23.62
C ILE A 159 -7.05 16.55 -22.52
N ILE A 160 -6.61 16.53 -21.27
CA ILE A 160 -7.45 16.30 -20.09
C ILE A 160 -7.52 17.59 -19.30
N TYR A 161 -8.73 18.02 -18.97
CA TYR A 161 -8.97 19.13 -18.05
C TYR A 161 -9.61 18.60 -16.77
N SER A 162 -9.02 18.90 -15.61
CA SER A 162 -9.46 18.38 -14.31
C SER A 162 -9.24 19.38 -13.18
N GLY A 163 -9.88 19.15 -12.03
CA GLY A 163 -9.67 19.96 -10.83
C GLY A 163 -10.07 21.43 -10.97
N GLY A 164 -10.82 21.78 -12.03
CA GLY A 164 -11.23 23.16 -12.32
C GLY A 164 -10.13 24.10 -12.82
N MET A 165 -8.89 23.64 -12.99
CA MET A 165 -7.79 24.48 -13.48
C MET A 165 -6.65 23.75 -14.19
N ASP A 166 -6.51 22.44 -14.00
CA ASP A 166 -5.39 21.67 -14.55
C ASP A 166 -5.68 21.24 -15.98
N LEU A 167 -4.70 21.40 -16.87
CA LEU A 167 -4.75 20.94 -18.25
C LEU A 167 -3.51 20.11 -18.59
N ASP A 168 -3.74 18.83 -18.85
CA ASP A 168 -2.70 17.84 -19.17
C ASP A 168 -2.76 17.45 -20.64
N ILE A 169 -1.61 17.49 -21.32
CA ILE A 169 -1.45 17.03 -22.69
C ILE A 169 -0.63 15.75 -22.68
N LEU A 170 -1.22 14.68 -23.16
CA LEU A 170 -0.71 13.31 -23.11
C LEU A 170 -0.80 12.66 -24.51
N PRO A 171 -0.10 11.54 -24.78
CA PRO A 171 -0.42 10.69 -25.93
C PRO A 171 -1.87 10.23 -25.91
N GLN A 172 -2.51 10.07 -27.08
CA GLN A 172 -3.91 9.64 -27.18
C GLN A 172 -4.18 8.29 -26.49
N GLY A 173 -3.21 7.37 -26.56
CA GLY A 173 -3.25 6.07 -25.90
C GLY A 173 -2.97 6.11 -24.39
N ALA A 174 -2.68 7.26 -23.79
CA ALA A 174 -2.49 7.41 -22.34
C ALA A 174 -3.82 7.62 -21.61
N GLY A 175 -3.77 7.85 -20.29
CA GLY A 175 -4.92 7.98 -19.42
C GLY A 175 -5.04 6.82 -18.44
N LYS A 176 -5.67 7.05 -17.29
CA LYS A 176 -5.83 6.01 -16.24
C LYS A 176 -6.56 4.77 -16.76
N GLY A 177 -7.62 4.96 -17.55
CA GLY A 177 -8.37 3.87 -18.18
C GLY A 177 -7.52 3.09 -19.19
N GLN A 178 -6.80 3.77 -20.09
CA GLN A 178 -5.96 3.10 -21.09
C GLN A 178 -4.80 2.33 -20.44
N ALA A 179 -4.17 2.90 -19.41
CA ALA A 179 -3.15 2.21 -18.62
C ALA A 179 -3.72 0.93 -17.97
N LEU A 180 -4.93 0.99 -17.41
CA LEU A 180 -5.60 -0.19 -16.87
C LEU A 180 -5.95 -1.21 -17.97
N ALA A 181 -6.44 -0.77 -19.12
CA ALA A 181 -6.74 -1.65 -20.25
C ALA A 181 -5.49 -2.40 -20.76
N TYR A 182 -4.37 -1.69 -20.85
CA TYR A 182 -3.06 -2.27 -21.18
C TYR A 182 -2.63 -3.30 -20.14
N LEU A 183 -2.73 -2.97 -18.84
CA LEU A 183 -2.40 -3.90 -17.76
C LEU A 183 -3.25 -5.17 -17.80
N LEU A 184 -4.58 -5.03 -17.92
CA LEU A 184 -5.48 -6.18 -18.00
C LEU A 184 -5.19 -7.04 -19.23
N THR A 185 -4.87 -6.43 -20.38
CA THR A 185 -4.47 -7.15 -21.59
C THR A 185 -3.17 -7.92 -21.39
N LYS A 186 -2.16 -7.29 -20.79
CA LYS A 186 -0.87 -7.91 -20.48
C LYS A 186 -1.02 -9.07 -19.49
N ILE A 187 -1.82 -8.89 -18.45
CA ILE A 187 -2.11 -9.92 -17.44
C ILE A 187 -2.93 -11.08 -18.06
N LYS A 188 -3.90 -10.77 -18.93
CA LYS A 188 -4.68 -11.76 -19.68
C LYS A 188 -3.79 -12.61 -20.59
N ALA A 189 -2.86 -11.98 -21.31
CA ALA A 189 -1.89 -12.67 -22.15
C ALA A 189 -0.99 -13.63 -21.36
N ALA A 190 -0.73 -13.32 -20.08
CA ALA A 190 -0.02 -14.20 -19.16
C ALA A 190 -0.90 -15.30 -18.53
N GLY A 191 -2.19 -15.37 -18.87
CA GLY A 191 -3.15 -16.34 -18.32
C GLY A 191 -3.60 -16.03 -16.89
N LYS A 192 -3.44 -14.78 -16.42
CA LYS A 192 -3.52 -14.41 -14.99
C LYS A 192 -4.58 -13.37 -14.67
N LEU A 193 -5.60 -13.24 -15.52
CA LEU A 193 -6.63 -12.21 -15.38
C LEU A 193 -7.27 -12.27 -13.98
N PRO A 194 -7.43 -11.13 -13.28
CA PRO A 194 -8.13 -11.11 -12.00
C PRO A 194 -9.56 -11.61 -12.14
N HIS A 195 -10.09 -12.30 -11.14
CA HIS A 195 -11.49 -12.75 -11.16
C HIS A 195 -12.46 -11.57 -11.10
N ASN A 196 -12.11 -10.55 -10.32
CA ASN A 196 -12.85 -9.30 -10.21
C ASN A 196 -11.88 -8.11 -10.22
N THR A 197 -12.32 -7.00 -10.79
CA THR A 197 -11.62 -5.72 -10.75
C THR A 197 -12.57 -4.67 -10.21
N LEU A 198 -12.15 -3.92 -9.19
CA LEU A 198 -12.86 -2.79 -8.62
C LEU A 198 -12.07 -1.51 -8.90
N VAL A 199 -12.63 -0.60 -9.69
CA VAL A 199 -12.07 0.74 -9.93
C VAL A 199 -12.69 1.76 -8.98
N CYS A 200 -11.87 2.67 -8.45
CA CYS A 200 -12.28 3.68 -7.47
C CYS A 200 -11.77 5.05 -7.91
N GLY A 201 -12.62 6.06 -7.89
CA GLY A 201 -12.24 7.43 -8.28
C GLY A 201 -13.20 8.48 -7.75
N ASP A 202 -12.82 9.75 -7.88
CA ASP A 202 -13.57 10.91 -7.42
C ASP A 202 -13.65 12.02 -8.48
N SER A 203 -12.78 12.07 -9.48
CA SER A 203 -12.68 13.21 -10.40
C SER A 203 -12.73 12.83 -11.88
N GLY A 204 -12.72 13.84 -12.76
CA GLY A 204 -12.83 13.64 -14.22
C GLY A 204 -11.70 12.78 -14.83
N ASN A 205 -10.50 12.78 -14.24
CA ASN A 205 -9.38 11.97 -14.73
C ASN A 205 -9.56 10.45 -14.45
N ASP A 206 -10.55 10.09 -13.62
CA ASP A 206 -10.92 8.71 -13.29
C ASP A 206 -12.01 8.15 -14.21
N ALA A 207 -12.74 9.00 -14.94
CA ALA A 207 -13.91 8.60 -15.73
C ALA A 207 -13.64 7.43 -16.70
N GLU A 208 -12.44 7.40 -17.31
CA GLU A 208 -12.07 6.30 -18.21
C GLU A 208 -11.90 4.95 -17.50
N LEU A 209 -11.59 4.91 -16.20
CA LEU A 209 -11.51 3.67 -15.43
C LEU A 209 -12.86 2.97 -15.40
N PHE A 210 -13.95 3.73 -15.27
CA PHE A 210 -15.32 3.22 -15.23
C PHE A 210 -15.83 2.74 -16.59
N SER A 211 -15.16 3.12 -17.68
CA SER A 211 -15.46 2.64 -19.04
C SER A 211 -14.85 1.27 -19.36
N ILE A 212 -13.98 0.75 -18.49
CA ILE A 212 -13.33 -0.54 -18.74
C ILE A 212 -14.37 -1.68 -18.67
N PRO A 213 -14.43 -2.55 -19.69
CA PRO A 213 -15.36 -3.67 -19.69
C PRO A 213 -15.15 -4.59 -18.47
N ASP A 214 -16.27 -5.11 -17.94
CA ASP A 214 -16.29 -6.12 -16.88
C ASP A 214 -15.67 -5.72 -15.54
N VAL A 215 -15.49 -4.42 -15.27
CA VAL A 215 -15.10 -3.93 -13.94
C VAL A 215 -16.31 -3.59 -13.08
N HIS A 216 -16.13 -3.67 -11.76
CA HIS A 216 -16.94 -2.97 -10.78
C HIS A 216 -16.37 -1.57 -10.57
N GLY A 217 -17.21 -0.57 -10.34
CA GLY A 217 -16.80 0.82 -10.14
C GLY A 217 -17.45 1.44 -8.92
N VAL A 218 -16.67 2.21 -8.17
CA VAL A 218 -17.17 3.08 -7.10
C VAL A 218 -16.70 4.51 -7.30
N MET A 219 -17.66 5.42 -7.40
CA MET A 219 -17.44 6.85 -7.17
C MET A 219 -17.63 7.09 -5.68
N VAL A 220 -16.63 7.63 -4.99
CA VAL A 220 -16.74 7.94 -3.55
C VAL A 220 -17.74 9.09 -3.32
N SER A 221 -18.31 9.22 -2.12
CA SER A 221 -19.38 10.19 -1.87
C SER A 221 -18.99 11.66 -2.11
N ASN A 222 -17.68 11.91 -2.07
CA ASN A 222 -17.08 13.21 -2.31
C ASN A 222 -16.59 13.40 -3.76
N ALA A 223 -17.11 12.61 -4.70
CA ALA A 223 -16.82 12.77 -6.11
C ALA A 223 -17.20 14.16 -6.62
N GLN A 224 -16.36 14.69 -7.50
CA GLN A 224 -16.55 15.99 -8.13
C GLN A 224 -17.64 15.96 -9.19
N GLU A 225 -18.15 17.15 -9.50
CA GLU A 225 -19.30 17.33 -10.39
C GLU A 225 -19.04 16.71 -11.78
N GLU A 226 -17.84 16.83 -12.33
CA GLU A 226 -17.53 16.31 -13.66
C GLU A 226 -17.62 14.77 -13.75
N LEU A 227 -17.26 14.04 -12.69
CA LEU A 227 -17.38 12.58 -12.67
C LEU A 227 -18.85 12.16 -12.52
N LEU A 228 -19.62 12.88 -11.71
CA LEU A 228 -21.06 12.63 -11.54
C LEU A 228 -21.84 12.92 -12.83
N GLN A 229 -21.50 14.00 -13.54
CA GLN A 229 -22.04 14.32 -14.86
C GLN A 229 -21.67 13.24 -15.88
N TRP A 230 -20.40 12.81 -15.90
CA TRP A 230 -19.97 11.69 -16.75
C TRP A 230 -20.79 10.43 -16.47
N HIS A 231 -20.98 10.07 -15.19
CA HIS A 231 -21.77 8.90 -14.81
C HIS A 231 -23.23 9.02 -15.27
N ALA A 232 -23.86 10.19 -15.06
CA ALA A 232 -25.23 10.42 -15.50
C ALA A 232 -25.41 10.26 -17.02
N ALA A 233 -24.41 10.64 -17.81
CA ALA A 233 -24.42 10.53 -19.26
C ALA A 233 -24.05 9.13 -19.80
N ASN A 234 -23.12 8.43 -19.15
CA ASN A 234 -22.49 7.23 -19.72
C ASN A 234 -22.79 5.93 -18.96
N ALA A 235 -23.09 6.00 -17.67
CA ALA A 235 -23.11 4.84 -16.78
C ALA A 235 -24.32 4.75 -15.84
N LYS A 236 -25.31 5.65 -15.96
CA LYS A 236 -26.48 5.76 -15.06
C LYS A 236 -27.22 4.44 -14.79
N ASN A 237 -27.29 3.56 -15.79
CA ASN A 237 -27.99 2.28 -15.70
C ASN A 237 -27.04 1.08 -15.57
N ASN A 238 -25.75 1.30 -15.33
CA ASN A 238 -24.78 0.22 -15.19
C ASN A 238 -24.80 -0.30 -13.73
N PRO A 239 -25.31 -1.51 -13.47
CA PRO A 239 -25.42 -2.04 -12.11
C PRO A 239 -24.05 -2.39 -11.49
N LYS A 240 -22.97 -2.37 -12.28
CA LYS A 240 -21.60 -2.58 -11.80
C LYS A 240 -20.94 -1.28 -11.32
N ILE A 241 -21.61 -0.13 -11.41
CA ILE A 241 -21.08 1.15 -10.96
C ILE A 241 -22.01 1.73 -9.89
N ILE A 242 -21.44 2.17 -8.77
CA ILE A 242 -22.18 2.83 -7.70
C ILE A 242 -21.59 4.18 -7.34
N HIS A 243 -22.43 5.06 -6.83
CA HIS A 243 -22.02 6.22 -6.05
C HIS A 243 -22.15 5.86 -4.58
N ALA A 244 -21.02 5.77 -3.88
CA ALA A 244 -20.97 5.41 -2.46
C ALA A 244 -21.59 6.51 -1.59
N THR A 245 -22.14 6.12 -0.44
CA THR A 245 -22.55 7.08 0.60
C THR A 245 -21.37 7.48 1.49
N GLU A 246 -20.34 6.64 1.52
CA GLU A 246 -19.12 6.84 2.30
C GLU A 246 -18.03 7.57 1.52
N ARG A 247 -17.25 8.36 2.26
CA ARG A 247 -16.17 9.22 1.75
C ARG A 247 -14.85 8.44 1.61
N CYS A 248 -14.07 8.76 0.58
CA CYS A 248 -12.73 8.22 0.35
C CYS A 248 -12.64 6.68 0.56
N ALA A 249 -11.62 6.19 1.26
CA ALA A 249 -11.37 4.76 1.48
C ALA A 249 -12.54 4.01 2.14
N ALA A 250 -13.41 4.70 2.90
CA ALA A 250 -14.62 4.08 3.43
C ALA A 250 -15.62 3.74 2.32
N GLY A 251 -15.70 4.55 1.26
CA GLY A 251 -16.46 4.26 0.04
C GLY A 251 -15.94 3.02 -0.70
N ILE A 252 -14.63 2.81 -0.72
CA ILE A 252 -14.02 1.60 -1.28
C ILE A 252 -14.44 0.35 -0.47
N ILE A 253 -14.39 0.42 0.86
CA ILE A 253 -14.84 -0.65 1.75
C ILE A 253 -16.34 -0.93 1.55
N GLN A 254 -17.16 0.12 1.44
CA GLN A 254 -18.60 -0.01 1.14
C GLN A 254 -18.83 -0.75 -0.18
N ALA A 255 -18.08 -0.41 -1.23
CA ALA A 255 -18.19 -1.05 -2.54
C ALA A 255 -17.81 -2.53 -2.52
N ILE A 256 -16.76 -2.91 -1.77
CA ILE A 256 -16.40 -4.32 -1.55
C ILE A 256 -17.60 -5.11 -1.02
N GLY A 257 -18.30 -4.56 -0.01
CA GLY A 257 -19.50 -5.17 0.56
C GLY A 257 -20.68 -5.19 -0.41
N HIS A 258 -20.95 -4.06 -1.06
CA HIS A 258 -22.05 -3.91 -2.02
C HIS A 258 -21.99 -4.93 -3.16
N PHE A 259 -20.81 -5.07 -3.78
CA PHE A 259 -20.58 -5.99 -4.89
C PHE A 259 -20.25 -7.43 -4.44
N LYS A 260 -20.25 -7.70 -3.13
CA LYS A 260 -19.93 -9.01 -2.55
C LYS A 260 -18.54 -9.54 -2.98
N LEU A 261 -17.56 -8.65 -3.01
CA LEU A 261 -16.18 -8.96 -3.44
C LEU A 261 -15.31 -9.57 -2.31
N GLY A 262 -15.91 -9.85 -1.15
CA GLY A 262 -15.29 -10.46 0.02
C GLY A 262 -15.70 -9.77 1.32
N PRO A 263 -14.98 -10.05 2.43
CA PRO A 263 -15.23 -9.39 3.71
C PRO A 263 -15.07 -7.87 3.62
N SER A 264 -16.06 -7.12 4.12
CA SER A 264 -16.06 -5.65 4.09
C SER A 264 -16.10 -5.00 5.48
N THR A 265 -15.86 -5.78 6.53
CA THR A 265 -15.74 -5.26 7.90
C THR A 265 -14.26 -5.15 8.27
N SER A 266 -13.77 -3.93 8.49
CA SER A 266 -12.38 -3.74 8.90
C SER A 266 -12.15 -4.32 10.30
N PRO A 267 -11.03 -5.02 10.55
CA PRO A 267 -10.65 -5.40 11.91
C PRO A 267 -10.53 -4.20 12.87
N ARG A 268 -10.32 -2.98 12.34
CA ARG A 268 -10.33 -1.75 13.15
C ARG A 268 -11.70 -1.38 13.71
N ASP A 269 -12.78 -1.81 13.07
CA ASP A 269 -14.15 -1.51 13.47
C ASP A 269 -14.65 -2.48 14.55
N VAL A 270 -13.94 -3.59 14.77
CA VAL A 270 -14.30 -4.62 15.75
C VAL A 270 -13.67 -4.27 17.10
N MET A 271 -14.50 -3.96 18.11
CA MET A 271 -14.02 -3.58 19.46
C MET A 271 -13.37 -4.76 20.19
N ASP A 272 -14.04 -5.92 20.23
CA ASP A 272 -13.50 -7.13 20.81
C ASP A 272 -13.06 -8.12 19.72
N LEU A 273 -11.75 -8.13 19.45
CA LEU A 273 -11.13 -9.03 18.47
C LEU A 273 -11.06 -10.49 18.99
N SER A 274 -11.45 -10.77 20.24
CA SER A 274 -11.48 -12.12 20.80
C SER A 274 -12.74 -12.91 20.46
N ASP A 275 -13.82 -12.24 20.03
CA ASP A 275 -15.11 -12.87 19.69
C ASP A 275 -15.25 -13.25 18.20
N THR A 276 -14.25 -12.96 17.36
CA THR A 276 -14.29 -13.35 15.95
C THR A 276 -14.15 -14.87 15.82
N LYS A 277 -15.27 -15.55 15.54
CA LYS A 277 -15.27 -16.98 15.20
C LYS A 277 -14.57 -17.19 13.85
N MET A 278 -13.33 -17.63 13.89
CA MET A 278 -12.61 -18.03 12.68
C MET A 278 -12.90 -19.50 12.37
N GLU A 279 -13.10 -19.80 11.09
CA GLU A 279 -13.29 -21.18 10.62
C GLU A 279 -11.95 -21.89 10.37
N ASN A 280 -10.91 -21.13 10.02
CA ASN A 280 -9.56 -21.60 9.72
C ASN A 280 -8.50 -20.70 10.37
N PHE A 281 -7.28 -21.22 10.54
CA PHE A 281 -6.15 -20.40 10.93
C PHE A 281 -5.80 -19.39 9.83
N ASP A 282 -5.68 -18.12 10.21
CA ASP A 282 -5.26 -17.04 9.31
C ASP A 282 -4.07 -16.28 9.95
N PRO A 283 -2.84 -16.60 9.52
CA PRO A 283 -1.63 -15.92 10.00
C PRO A 283 -1.64 -14.40 9.74
N ALA A 284 -2.27 -13.93 8.66
CA ALA A 284 -2.30 -12.51 8.34
C ALA A 284 -3.26 -11.76 9.26
N TYR A 285 -4.45 -12.31 9.47
CA TYR A 285 -5.41 -11.78 10.43
C TYR A 285 -4.83 -11.74 11.86
N GLU A 286 -4.13 -12.79 12.29
CA GLU A 286 -3.49 -12.87 13.61
C GLU A 286 -2.48 -11.72 13.83
N VAL A 287 -1.62 -11.45 12.84
CA VAL A 287 -0.66 -10.34 12.89
C VAL A 287 -1.36 -8.98 12.94
N VAL A 288 -2.35 -8.74 12.08
CA VAL A 288 -3.11 -7.49 12.06
C VAL A 288 -3.81 -7.27 13.40
N LYS A 289 -4.50 -8.30 13.91
CA LYS A 289 -5.19 -8.29 15.20
C LYS A 289 -4.24 -7.92 16.35
N PHE A 290 -3.05 -8.52 16.40
CA PHE A 290 -2.06 -8.21 17.43
C PHE A 290 -1.65 -6.72 17.43
N TYR A 291 -1.34 -6.15 16.26
CA TYR A 291 -0.89 -4.76 16.20
C TYR A 291 -2.02 -3.74 16.40
N LEU A 292 -3.26 -4.09 16.08
CA LEU A 292 -4.43 -3.30 16.46
C LEU A 292 -4.65 -3.29 17.97
N PHE A 293 -4.54 -4.46 18.62
CA PHE A 293 -4.55 -4.53 20.08
C PHE A 293 -3.41 -3.68 20.68
N TYR A 294 -2.20 -3.80 20.15
CA TYR A 294 -1.04 -3.04 20.61
C TYR A 294 -1.27 -1.52 20.52
N GLU A 295 -1.83 -1.03 19.40
CA GLU A 295 -2.21 0.38 19.25
C GLU A 295 -3.20 0.80 20.35
N ARG A 296 -4.32 0.07 20.48
CA ARG A 296 -5.38 0.39 21.44
C ARG A 296 -4.92 0.32 22.89
N TRP A 297 -4.08 -0.66 23.23
CA TRP A 297 -3.52 -0.83 24.56
C TRP A 297 -2.69 0.38 24.99
N ARG A 298 -1.80 0.85 24.10
CA ARG A 298 -0.98 2.05 24.37
C ARG A 298 -1.79 3.34 24.41
N ARG A 299 -2.92 3.37 23.69
CA ARG A 299 -3.85 4.52 23.69
C ARG A 299 -4.88 4.47 24.84
N ALA A 300 -4.89 3.41 25.65
CA ALA A 300 -5.92 3.14 26.66
C ALA A 300 -7.36 3.11 26.09
N GLU A 301 -7.51 2.56 24.89
CA GLU A 301 -8.80 2.38 24.18
C GLU A 301 -9.44 1.00 24.44
N VAL A 302 -8.77 0.16 25.22
CA VAL A 302 -9.27 -1.12 25.74
C VAL A 302 -9.15 -1.13 27.26
N GLU A 303 -9.95 -1.94 27.95
CA GLU A 303 -9.89 -2.04 29.41
C GLU A 303 -8.49 -2.47 29.89
N HIS A 304 -7.99 -1.84 30.95
CA HIS A 304 -6.75 -2.23 31.63
C HIS A 304 -6.93 -3.54 32.42
N SER A 305 -7.12 -4.63 31.68
CA SER A 305 -7.43 -5.95 32.24
C SER A 305 -6.24 -6.90 32.13
N GLU A 306 -5.87 -7.54 33.25
CA GLU A 306 -4.89 -8.64 33.26
C GLU A 306 -5.33 -9.81 32.37
N ARG A 307 -6.64 -9.93 32.07
CA ARG A 307 -7.16 -10.94 31.14
C ARG A 307 -6.55 -10.81 29.75
N TYR A 308 -6.39 -9.59 29.23
CA TYR A 308 -5.79 -9.38 27.90
C TYR A 308 -4.31 -9.79 27.87
N LEU A 309 -3.56 -9.44 28.91
CA LEU A 309 -2.15 -9.82 29.02
C LEU A 309 -1.99 -11.34 29.22
N ALA A 310 -2.89 -11.97 29.98
CA ALA A 310 -2.92 -13.42 30.14
C ALA A 310 -3.20 -14.14 28.80
N ASN A 311 -4.16 -13.63 28.01
CA ASN A 311 -4.47 -14.16 26.68
C ASN A 311 -3.29 -14.01 25.71
N LEU A 312 -2.59 -12.86 25.73
CA LEU A 312 -1.38 -12.68 24.92
C LEU A 312 -0.26 -13.64 25.34
N LYS A 313 -0.09 -13.88 26.65
CA LYS A 313 0.89 -14.86 27.15
C LYS A 313 0.53 -16.29 26.77
N SER A 314 -0.76 -16.65 26.74
CA SER A 314 -1.19 -18.02 26.40
C SER A 314 -0.89 -18.37 24.96
N VAL A 315 -0.95 -17.41 24.04
CA VAL A 315 -0.56 -17.60 22.64
C VAL A 315 0.96 -17.50 22.40
N CYS A 316 1.75 -17.19 23.42
CA CYS A 316 3.22 -17.16 23.29
C CYS A 316 3.82 -18.51 23.71
N CYS A 317 4.62 -19.12 22.84
CA CYS A 317 5.42 -20.30 23.16
C CYS A 317 6.27 -20.03 24.42
N PRO A 318 6.33 -20.95 25.42
CA PRO A 318 7.12 -20.74 26.64
C PRO A 318 8.58 -20.42 26.38
N SER A 319 9.19 -21.06 25.37
CA SER A 319 10.56 -20.82 24.91
C SER A 319 10.64 -19.84 23.73
N GLY A 320 9.54 -19.15 23.42
CA GLY A 320 9.46 -18.27 22.26
C GLY A 320 10.28 -17.00 22.47
N THR A 321 10.94 -16.54 21.40
CA THR A 321 11.91 -15.45 21.48
C THR A 321 11.52 -14.24 20.66
N PHE A 322 11.82 -13.05 21.20
CA PHE A 322 11.73 -11.76 20.53
C PHE A 322 13.13 -11.19 20.34
N VAL A 323 13.50 -10.87 19.10
CA VAL A 323 14.71 -10.13 18.76
C VAL A 323 14.32 -8.70 18.44
N HIS A 324 14.65 -7.80 19.36
CA HIS A 324 14.42 -6.36 19.20
C HIS A 324 15.35 -5.78 18.13
N PRO A 325 14.98 -4.68 17.43
CA PRO A 325 15.86 -4.03 16.44
C PRO A 325 17.24 -3.62 16.97
N SER A 326 17.40 -3.39 18.28
CA SER A 326 18.70 -3.13 18.90
C SER A 326 19.60 -4.38 19.01
N GLY A 327 19.12 -5.55 18.59
CA GLY A 327 19.83 -6.82 18.68
C GLY A 327 19.75 -7.51 20.05
N ILE A 328 18.94 -6.98 20.98
CA ILE A 328 18.64 -7.60 22.27
C ILE A 328 17.59 -8.69 22.07
N GLU A 329 17.90 -9.89 22.56
CA GLU A 329 16.98 -11.02 22.58
C GLU A 329 16.29 -11.13 23.94
N LYS A 330 14.97 -11.38 23.94
CA LYS A 330 14.14 -11.55 25.14
C LYS A 330 13.15 -12.69 24.92
N LEU A 331 12.58 -13.24 25.99
CA LEU A 331 11.43 -14.14 25.87
C LEU A 331 10.19 -13.34 25.46
N LEU A 332 9.35 -13.91 24.58
CA LEU A 332 8.10 -13.28 24.15
C LEU A 332 7.19 -12.98 25.36
N ARG A 333 7.12 -13.90 26.33
CA ARG A 333 6.34 -13.71 27.55
C ARG A 333 6.82 -12.54 28.41
N ASP A 334 8.12 -12.26 28.42
CA ASP A 334 8.70 -11.10 29.10
C ASP A 334 8.40 -9.79 28.35
N CYS A 335 8.34 -9.86 27.01
CA CYS A 335 7.85 -8.74 26.20
C CYS A 335 6.38 -8.44 26.50
N VAL A 336 5.53 -9.45 26.66
CA VAL A 336 4.12 -9.25 27.08
C VAL A 336 4.05 -8.65 28.49
N ASN A 337 4.91 -9.08 29.43
CA ASN A 337 5.01 -8.42 30.75
C ASN A 337 5.35 -6.93 30.63
N SER A 338 6.25 -6.59 29.70
CA SER A 338 6.64 -5.21 29.43
C SER A 338 5.53 -4.37 28.78
N LEU A 339 4.52 -4.99 28.14
CA LEU A 339 3.37 -4.23 27.62
C LEU A 339 2.56 -3.58 28.75
N LYS A 340 2.56 -4.17 29.94
CA LYS A 340 1.87 -3.60 31.12
C LYS A 340 2.35 -2.18 31.44
N THR A 341 3.65 -1.92 31.33
CA THR A 341 4.23 -0.61 31.62
C THR A 341 3.91 0.44 30.55
N CYS A 342 3.44 0.02 29.38
CA CYS A 342 3.12 0.91 28.26
C CYS A 342 1.61 1.15 28.11
N TYR A 343 0.76 0.62 29.00
CA TYR A 343 -0.67 0.89 28.94
C TYR A 343 -0.94 2.39 29.07
N GLY A 344 -1.68 2.97 28.13
CA GLY A 344 -2.04 4.39 28.15
C GLY A 344 -0.89 5.38 27.94
N ASP A 345 0.35 4.94 27.66
CA ASP A 345 1.50 5.85 27.47
C ASP A 345 1.36 6.77 26.24
N LYS A 346 0.42 6.43 25.35
CA LYS A 346 0.02 7.18 24.16
C LYS A 346 -1.42 7.69 24.23
N GLN A 347 -2.08 7.64 25.38
CA GLN A 347 -3.43 8.20 25.54
C GLN A 347 -3.45 9.69 25.20
N GLY A 348 -4.42 10.11 24.39
CA GLY A 348 -4.56 11.49 23.92
C GLY A 348 -3.48 11.97 22.94
N LYS A 349 -2.58 11.09 22.47
CA LYS A 349 -1.55 11.43 21.47
C LYS A 349 -1.97 10.93 20.08
N GLU A 350 -1.45 11.58 19.05
CA GLU A 350 -1.52 11.11 17.66
C GLU A 350 -0.62 9.89 17.47
N PHE A 351 -1.04 8.75 18.00
CA PHE A 351 -0.33 7.49 17.91
C PHE A 351 -1.09 6.50 17.03
N ARG A 352 -0.46 6.01 15.96
CA ARG A 352 -1.03 5.02 15.04
C ARG A 352 -0.04 3.91 14.76
N VAL A 353 -0.54 2.68 14.62
CA VAL A 353 0.25 1.50 14.25
C VAL A 353 -0.43 0.81 13.09
N TRP A 354 0.32 0.47 12.06
CA TRP A 354 -0.20 -0.38 10.98
C TRP A 354 0.86 -1.33 10.48
N VAL A 355 0.40 -2.38 9.81
CA VAL A 355 1.26 -3.32 9.11
C VAL A 355 1.08 -3.13 7.61
N ASP A 356 2.13 -3.40 6.85
CA ASP A 356 2.13 -3.32 5.38
C ASP A 356 2.90 -4.52 4.82
N GLN A 357 2.38 -5.10 3.74
CA GLN A 357 2.93 -6.30 3.10
C GLN A 357 2.96 -7.51 4.03
N VAL A 358 1.85 -7.82 4.69
CA VAL A 358 1.66 -9.04 5.48
C VAL A 358 1.59 -10.24 4.54
N LEU A 359 2.70 -10.99 4.49
CA LEU A 359 2.89 -12.11 3.59
C LEU A 359 3.23 -13.36 4.39
N PRO A 360 2.23 -14.20 4.71
CA PRO A 360 2.43 -15.52 5.26
C PRO A 360 2.98 -16.48 4.20
N ALA A 361 4.02 -17.21 4.55
CA ALA A 361 4.51 -18.37 3.81
C ALA A 361 4.42 -19.60 4.72
N GLN A 362 3.70 -20.63 4.29
CA GLN A 362 3.67 -21.90 5.02
C GLN A 362 5.04 -22.59 4.87
N VAL A 363 5.68 -22.89 6.00
CA VAL A 363 7.04 -23.48 6.05
C VAL A 363 7.06 -24.91 6.61
N GLY A 364 5.91 -25.40 7.08
CA GLY A 364 5.68 -26.76 7.53
C GLY A 364 4.19 -27.07 7.58
N SER A 365 3.80 -28.28 8.01
CA SER A 365 2.38 -28.67 8.13
C SER A 365 1.58 -27.67 8.98
N ASP A 366 2.17 -27.26 10.10
CA ASP A 366 1.49 -26.52 11.16
C ASP A 366 2.18 -25.19 11.47
N SER A 367 2.99 -24.66 10.53
CA SER A 367 3.86 -23.51 10.78
C SER A 367 3.91 -22.53 9.62
N TRP A 368 3.87 -21.24 9.95
CA TRP A 368 3.94 -20.14 8.99
C TRP A 368 5.02 -19.13 9.38
N LEU A 369 5.80 -18.74 8.38
CA LEU A 369 6.69 -17.59 8.46
C LEU A 369 5.96 -16.39 7.85
N VAL A 370 5.67 -15.36 8.65
CA VAL A 370 4.98 -14.15 8.21
C VAL A 370 5.96 -12.99 8.20
N MET A 371 6.15 -12.38 7.04
CA MET A 371 6.98 -11.19 6.87
C MET A 371 6.10 -9.98 6.60
N PHE A 372 6.43 -8.83 7.21
CA PHE A 372 5.72 -7.56 7.01
C PHE A 372 6.55 -6.37 7.48
N LYS A 373 6.16 -5.17 7.06
CA LYS A 373 6.61 -3.91 7.63
C LYS A 373 5.66 -3.51 8.76
N LYS A 374 6.20 -3.28 9.96
CA LYS A 374 5.46 -2.67 11.07
C LYS A 374 5.79 -1.19 11.10
N TRP A 375 4.77 -0.36 10.98
CA TRP A 375 4.88 1.08 11.08
C TRP A 375 4.30 1.58 12.40
N GLU A 376 5.00 2.51 13.03
CA GLU A 376 4.51 3.28 14.16
C GLU A 376 4.65 4.77 13.85
N GLN A 377 3.60 5.54 14.12
CA GLN A 377 3.61 6.99 14.04
C GLN A 377 3.22 7.58 15.40
N SER A 378 3.95 8.59 15.84
CA SER A 378 3.68 9.34 17.07
C SER A 378 3.92 10.83 16.79
N GLY A 379 2.85 11.58 16.52
CA GLY A 379 2.94 12.92 15.92
C GLY A 379 3.65 12.85 14.56
N ASP A 380 4.64 13.71 14.34
CA ASP A 380 5.42 13.75 13.09
C ASP A 380 6.48 12.65 12.97
N VAL A 381 6.77 11.94 14.06
CA VAL A 381 7.79 10.89 14.06
C VAL A 381 7.18 9.59 13.56
N ARG A 382 7.70 9.10 12.44
CA ARG A 382 7.33 7.81 11.84
C ARG A 382 8.51 6.86 11.83
N GLN A 383 8.28 5.63 12.29
CA GLN A 383 9.29 4.57 12.35
C GLN A 383 8.78 3.30 11.69
N CYS A 384 9.68 2.55 11.05
CA CYS A 384 9.36 1.29 10.39
C CYS A 384 10.34 0.20 10.81
N CYS A 385 9.82 -0.99 11.12
CA CYS A 385 10.60 -2.20 11.27
C CYS A 385 10.19 -3.23 10.22
N LEU A 386 11.16 -3.85 9.56
CA LEU A 386 10.91 -5.16 8.94
C LEU A 386 10.72 -6.17 10.06
N THR A 387 9.58 -6.87 10.05
CA THR A 387 9.20 -7.83 11.07
C THR A 387 9.02 -9.20 10.43
N THR A 388 9.59 -10.22 11.06
CA THR A 388 9.39 -11.63 10.71
C THR A 388 8.83 -12.35 11.92
N VAL A 389 7.74 -13.09 11.74
CA VAL A 389 7.04 -13.82 12.79
C VAL A 389 6.96 -15.29 12.40
N LEU A 390 7.31 -16.19 13.31
CA LEU A 390 7.03 -17.61 13.18
C LEU A 390 5.80 -17.95 14.03
N LEU A 391 4.73 -18.38 13.36
CA LEU A 391 3.48 -18.81 13.96
C LEU A 391 3.33 -20.32 13.82
N SER A 392 2.68 -20.97 14.78
CA SER A 392 2.36 -22.39 14.74
C SER A 392 0.94 -22.70 15.19
N SER A 393 0.27 -23.62 14.50
CA SER A 393 -1.02 -24.20 14.87
C SER A 393 -0.87 -25.51 15.64
N LYS A 394 0.36 -25.92 15.95
CA LYS A 394 0.63 -27.17 16.65
C LYS A 394 -0.03 -27.16 18.04
N ASP A 395 -0.78 -28.22 18.34
CA ASP A 395 -1.43 -28.46 19.63
C ASP A 395 -2.45 -27.39 20.05
N VAL A 396 -2.94 -26.56 19.11
CA VAL A 396 -3.97 -25.54 19.35
C VAL A 396 -5.15 -25.70 18.40
N SER A 397 -6.34 -25.35 18.88
CA SER A 397 -7.55 -25.23 18.06
C SER A 397 -7.66 -23.83 17.44
N VAL A 398 -8.47 -23.68 16.38
CA VAL A 398 -8.72 -22.37 15.76
C VAL A 398 -9.26 -21.34 16.76
N ALA A 399 -10.09 -21.77 17.72
CA ALA A 399 -10.61 -20.91 18.78
C ALA A 399 -9.53 -20.40 19.75
N GLN A 400 -8.42 -21.13 19.90
CA GLN A 400 -7.29 -20.73 20.73
C GLN A 400 -6.31 -19.80 20.00
N GLY A 401 -6.41 -19.68 18.68
CA GLY A 401 -5.50 -18.87 17.86
C GLY A 401 -4.15 -19.56 17.60
N LEU A 402 -3.27 -18.87 16.87
CA LEU A 402 -1.93 -19.35 16.54
C LEU A 402 -0.94 -19.08 17.67
N THR A 403 -0.03 -20.03 17.90
CA THR A 403 1.08 -19.86 18.84
C THR A 403 2.21 -19.04 18.20
N TRP A 404 2.59 -17.94 18.83
CA TRP A 404 3.74 -17.12 18.49
C TRP A 404 5.03 -17.77 19.03
N VAL A 405 5.89 -18.21 18.10
CA VAL A 405 7.12 -18.96 18.42
C VAL A 405 8.35 -18.04 18.38
N HIS A 406 8.41 -17.16 17.39
CA HIS A 406 9.54 -16.25 17.22
C HIS A 406 9.08 -14.94 16.58
N VAL A 407 9.65 -13.83 17.03
CA VAL A 407 9.46 -12.52 16.41
C VAL A 407 10.82 -11.84 16.27
N HIS A 408 11.16 -11.41 15.07
CA HIS A 408 12.38 -10.67 14.79
C HIS A 408 12.00 -9.34 14.16
N GLN A 409 12.51 -8.24 14.72
CA GLN A 409 12.37 -6.92 14.14
C GLN A 409 13.74 -6.32 13.80
N THR A 410 13.84 -5.65 12.66
CA THR A 410 15.01 -4.86 12.23
C THR A 410 14.54 -3.49 11.76
N TRP A 411 15.20 -2.41 12.16
CA TRP A 411 14.89 -1.06 11.69
C TRP A 411 15.04 -0.97 10.17
N LEU A 412 14.05 -0.39 9.50
CA LEU A 412 14.10 -0.15 8.06
C LEU A 412 14.63 1.27 7.81
N ASP A 413 15.92 1.48 8.04
CA ASP A 413 16.59 2.75 7.74
C ASP A 413 16.94 2.80 6.25
N GLY A 414 15.96 3.09 5.39
CA GLY A 414 16.13 3.49 3.98
C GLY A 414 16.77 2.47 3.01
N ALA A 415 17.41 1.40 3.49
CA ALA A 415 18.03 0.35 2.69
C ALA A 415 17.62 -1.01 3.27
N ALA A 416 16.96 -1.83 2.45
CA ALA A 416 16.51 -3.16 2.86
C ALA A 416 17.69 -4.01 3.35
N THR A 417 17.59 -4.57 4.56
CA THR A 417 18.60 -5.50 5.09
C THR A 417 18.19 -6.95 4.81
N PRO A 418 19.01 -7.77 4.14
CA PRO A 418 18.72 -9.19 4.00
C PRO A 418 18.84 -9.91 5.35
N ILE A 419 18.01 -10.93 5.54
CA ILE A 419 18.10 -11.88 6.66
C ILE A 419 18.86 -13.11 6.16
N ALA A 420 19.90 -13.53 6.89
CA ALA A 420 20.66 -14.74 6.62
C ALA A 420 20.30 -15.84 7.62
N LEU A 421 20.12 -17.07 7.11
CA LEU A 421 20.02 -18.28 7.93
C LEU A 421 21.42 -18.85 8.14
N ILE A 422 21.88 -18.88 9.39
CA ILE A 422 23.19 -19.44 9.74
C ILE A 422 23.01 -20.77 10.48
N PRO A 423 23.59 -21.87 9.97
CA PRO A 423 23.63 -23.16 10.68
C PRO A 423 24.28 -23.02 12.06
N LYS A 424 23.65 -23.57 13.10
CA LYS A 424 24.20 -23.74 14.45
C LYS A 424 25.18 -24.92 14.51
N VAL A 425 25.04 -25.88 13.60
CA VAL A 425 25.81 -27.14 13.56
C VAL A 425 26.22 -27.47 12.12
N LYS A 426 27.18 -28.39 11.97
CA LYS A 426 27.62 -28.89 10.66
C LYS A 426 26.55 -29.87 10.13
N ASN A 427 25.95 -29.58 8.99
CA ASN A 427 24.82 -30.30 8.37
C ASN A 427 23.48 -30.20 9.14
N PRO A 428 22.90 -28.99 9.24
CA PRO A 428 21.65 -28.79 9.96
C PRO A 428 20.47 -29.48 9.27
N THR A 429 19.58 -30.12 10.02
CA THR A 429 18.39 -30.82 9.47
C THR A 429 17.07 -30.18 9.94
N PRO A 430 16.76 -30.08 11.25
CA PRO A 430 15.61 -29.33 11.75
C PRO A 430 15.86 -27.81 11.85
N TRP A 431 14.81 -27.00 11.73
CA TRP A 431 14.88 -25.52 11.80
C TRP A 431 15.45 -24.97 13.12
N SER A 432 15.34 -25.70 14.22
CA SER A 432 15.96 -25.36 15.50
C SER A 432 17.49 -25.24 15.43
N GLU A 433 18.10 -25.84 14.40
CA GLU A 433 19.53 -25.82 14.14
C GLU A 433 19.96 -24.64 13.26
N PHE A 434 19.08 -23.71 12.91
CA PHE A 434 19.44 -22.46 12.24
C PHE A 434 19.28 -21.27 13.19
N ARG A 435 20.11 -20.24 13.02
CA ARG A 435 19.94 -18.90 13.61
C ARG A 435 19.56 -17.93 12.49
N LEU A 436 18.49 -17.16 12.71
CA LEU A 436 18.11 -16.05 11.84
C LEU A 436 18.91 -14.82 12.25
N ILE A 437 19.66 -14.25 11.31
CA ILE A 437 20.55 -13.12 11.58
C ILE A 437 20.31 -12.01 10.56
N SER A 438 20.07 -10.80 11.06
CA SER A 438 20.04 -9.58 10.25
C SER A 438 21.47 -9.14 9.91
N LEU A 439 21.78 -8.94 8.63
CA LEU A 439 23.13 -8.59 8.16
C LEU A 439 23.63 -7.24 8.71
N CYS A 440 22.75 -6.27 8.99
CA CYS A 440 23.13 -5.01 9.67
C CYS A 440 23.59 -5.24 11.11
N ASN A 441 22.97 -6.18 11.83
CA ASN A 441 23.37 -6.50 13.20
C ASN A 441 24.71 -7.24 13.25
N THR A 442 25.07 -7.99 12.21
CA THR A 442 26.38 -8.65 12.11
C THR A 442 27.48 -7.64 11.81
N LEU A 443 27.28 -6.73 10.85
CA LEU A 443 28.26 -5.66 10.58
C LEU A 443 28.44 -4.77 11.81
N ASN A 444 27.37 -4.35 12.49
CA ASN A 444 27.50 -3.58 13.72
C ASN A 444 28.12 -4.38 14.86
N LYS A 445 27.76 -5.65 15.09
CA LYS A 445 28.42 -6.47 16.14
C LYS A 445 29.88 -6.78 15.81
N ILE A 446 30.24 -6.98 14.55
CA ILE A 446 31.62 -7.20 14.09
C ILE A 446 32.41 -5.90 14.18
N ILE A 447 31.87 -4.77 13.72
CA ILE A 447 32.49 -3.44 13.82
C ILE A 447 32.64 -3.05 15.29
N THR A 448 31.63 -3.24 16.14
CA THR A 448 31.72 -3.00 17.58
C THR A 448 32.74 -3.93 18.24
N ARG A 449 32.83 -5.22 17.87
CA ARG A 449 33.91 -6.11 18.36
C ARG A 449 35.30 -5.66 17.89
N LEU A 450 35.47 -5.36 16.60
CA LEU A 450 36.75 -4.90 16.05
C LEU A 450 37.18 -3.54 16.61
N LEU A 451 36.24 -2.64 16.87
CA LEU A 451 36.49 -1.35 17.52
C LEU A 451 36.81 -1.53 19.01
N ASN A 452 36.12 -2.45 19.70
CA ASN A 452 36.41 -2.75 21.11
C ASN A 452 37.79 -3.41 21.26
N ASP A 453 38.15 -4.34 20.37
CA ASP A 453 39.46 -5.00 20.35
C ASP A 453 40.61 -4.00 20.05
N LYS A 454 40.37 -2.99 19.19
CA LYS A 454 41.34 -1.90 18.95
C LYS A 454 41.44 -0.88 20.09
N LEU A 455 40.37 -0.66 20.84
CA LEU A 455 40.37 0.28 21.98
C LEU A 455 40.92 -0.35 23.27
N THR A 456 40.97 -1.68 23.37
CA THR A 456 41.57 -2.39 24.52
C THR A 456 43.06 -2.71 24.38
N GLN A 457 43.69 -2.41 23.23
CA GLN A 457 45.15 -2.49 23.10
C GLN A 457 45.78 -1.26 23.74
N LYS A 458 46.22 -1.38 25.00
CA LYS A 458 47.16 -0.41 25.60
C LYS A 458 48.39 -0.30 24.69
N PRO A 459 48.93 0.91 24.44
CA PRO A 459 50.19 1.03 23.74
C PRO A 459 51.29 0.32 24.57
N PRO A 460 52.24 -0.36 23.91
CA PRO A 460 53.38 -0.94 24.61
C PRO A 460 54.18 0.19 25.27
N SER A 461 54.56 -0.03 26.53
CA SER A 461 55.40 0.83 27.36
C SER A 461 56.79 1.03 26.78
#